data_AF-A0A7C5HLB5-F1
#
_entry.id   AF-A0A7C5HLB5-F1
#
_cell.length_a   1.000
_cell.length_b   1.000
_cell.length_c   1.000
_cell.angle_alpha   90.00
_cell.angle_beta   90.00
_cell.angle_gamma   90.00
#
_symmetry.space_group_name_H-M   'P 1'
#
loop_
_entity.id
_entity.type
_entity.pdbx_description
1 polymer ?
#
loop_
_entity_poly.entity_id
_entity_poly.type
_entity_poly.pdbx_seq_one_letter_code
_entity_poly.pdbx_strand_id
1 'polypeptide(L)'
;HTVRVMADIHVKHAIILTKRSIEESARDALRRGADALIVTGRVTGDAPILDDLKRVRQACPEAEIVVGSGTTPQNIKELAGYANAAIVGTYFKTHNKIDPKKVRRIMSLAREVEQGGLG
;
A
#
# COMPACT_ATOMS: atom_id res chain seq x y z
N HIS A 1 8.76 -6.84 19.77
CA HIS A 1 10.08 -7.23 19.24
C HIS A 1 10.87 -5.99 18.85
N THR A 2 12.22 -6.04 18.80
CA THR A 2 13.08 -4.89 18.41
C THR A 2 13.17 -4.66 16.90
N VAL A 3 12.68 -5.62 16.10
CA VAL A 3 12.56 -5.53 14.65
C VAL A 3 11.08 -5.57 14.28
N ARG A 4 10.66 -4.65 13.41
CA ARG A 4 9.29 -4.60 12.88
C ARG A 4 9.21 -5.47 11.61
N VAL A 5 8.15 -6.26 11.47
CA VAL A 5 7.90 -7.16 10.36
C VAL A 5 6.70 -6.69 9.56
N MET A 6 6.90 -6.35 8.29
CA MET A 6 5.82 -6.00 7.36
C MET A 6 5.55 -7.19 6.44
N ALA A 7 4.30 -7.65 6.37
CA ALA A 7 3.92 -8.82 5.58
C ALA A 7 3.27 -8.39 4.26
N ASP A 8 3.88 -8.75 3.13
CA ASP A 8 3.30 -8.56 1.80
C ASP A 8 2.27 -9.65 1.52
N ILE A 9 1.01 -9.24 1.38
CA ILE A 9 -0.11 -10.15 1.17
C ILE A 9 -0.57 -10.11 -0.29
N HIS A 10 -0.82 -11.29 -0.86
CA HIS A 10 -1.36 -11.43 -2.23
C HIS A 10 -0.46 -10.79 -3.30
N VAL A 11 0.85 -11.07 -3.23
CA VAL A 11 1.86 -10.54 -4.14
C VAL A 11 1.56 -10.77 -5.62
N LYS A 12 1.84 -9.74 -6.44
CA LYS A 12 1.63 -9.71 -7.90
C LYS A 12 2.38 -10.79 -8.71
N HIS A 13 3.37 -11.45 -8.12
CA HIS A 13 4.20 -12.47 -8.77
C HIS A 13 3.95 -13.88 -8.23
N ALA A 14 2.95 -14.08 -7.37
CA ALA A 14 2.61 -15.41 -6.87
C ALA A 14 1.13 -15.75 -7.13
N ILE A 15 0.91 -17.04 -7.34
CA ILE A 15 -0.43 -17.63 -7.36
C ILE A 15 -0.65 -18.24 -5.99
N ILE A 16 -1.74 -17.85 -5.33
CA ILE A 16 -2.13 -18.46 -4.06
C ILE A 16 -2.72 -19.83 -4.38
N LEU A 17 -2.06 -20.88 -3.92
CA LEU A 17 -2.45 -22.28 -4.21
C LEU A 17 -3.80 -22.64 -3.59
N THR A 18 -4.17 -21.99 -2.49
CA THR A 18 -5.47 -22.13 -1.84
C THR A 18 -6.35 -20.94 -2.20
N LYS A 19 -7.66 -21.15 -2.43
CA LYS A 19 -8.63 -20.05 -2.55
C LYS A 19 -8.76 -19.32 -1.21
N ARG A 20 -7.89 -18.35 -0.96
CA ARG A 20 -7.87 -17.52 0.24
C ARG A 20 -8.18 -16.08 -0.16
N SER A 21 -9.08 -15.45 0.56
CA SER A 21 -9.40 -14.04 0.36
C SER A 21 -8.27 -13.15 0.90
N ILE A 22 -8.21 -11.88 0.49
CA ILE A 22 -7.17 -10.95 0.98
C ILE A 22 -7.41 -10.61 2.46
N GLU A 23 -8.66 -10.60 2.88
CA GLU A 23 -9.11 -10.40 4.25
C GLU A 23 -8.63 -11.54 5.17
N GLU A 24 -8.72 -12.79 4.71
CA GLU A 24 -8.20 -13.94 5.44
C GLU A 24 -6.67 -13.92 5.55
N SER A 25 -5.98 -13.58 4.46
CA SER A 25 -4.53 -13.42 4.48
C SER A 25 -4.08 -12.28 5.41
N ALA A 26 -4.78 -11.15 5.41
CA ALA A 26 -4.52 -10.01 6.28
C ALA A 26 -4.67 -10.41 7.76
N ARG A 27 -5.80 -11.03 8.13
CA ARG A 27 -6.03 -11.50 9.52
C ARG A 27 -5.00 -12.53 9.95
N ASP A 28 -4.63 -13.46 9.08
CA ASP A 28 -3.64 -14.49 9.38
C ASP A 28 -2.24 -13.90 9.57
N ALA A 29 -1.83 -12.96 8.72
CA ALA A 29 -0.55 -12.26 8.84
C ALA A 29 -0.45 -11.51 10.17
N LEU A 30 -1.48 -10.74 10.55
CA LEU A 30 -1.52 -10.03 11.83
C LEU A 30 -1.49 -10.99 13.03
N ARG A 31 -2.29 -12.08 12.98
CA ARG A 31 -2.28 -13.13 14.02
C ARG A 31 -0.92 -13.80 14.18
N ARG A 32 -0.12 -13.86 13.10
CA ARG A 32 1.24 -14.41 13.10
C ARG A 32 2.32 -13.39 13.47
N GLY A 33 1.93 -12.19 13.89
CA GLY A 33 2.83 -11.17 14.42
C GLY A 33 3.35 -10.17 13.40
N ALA A 34 2.69 -10.01 12.25
CA ALA A 34 3.00 -8.89 11.35
C ALA A 34 2.66 -7.55 12.03
N ASP A 35 3.60 -6.60 11.98
CA ASP A 35 3.44 -5.24 12.49
C ASP A 35 2.71 -4.33 11.49
N ALA A 36 2.75 -4.66 10.20
CA ALA A 36 2.02 -3.98 9.15
C ALA A 36 1.75 -4.91 7.96
N LEU A 37 0.75 -4.58 7.16
CA LEU A 37 0.37 -5.27 5.94
C LEU A 37 0.78 -4.46 4.73
N ILE A 38 1.51 -5.08 3.80
CA ILE A 38 1.79 -4.49 2.49
C ILE A 38 0.76 -5.03 1.50
N VAL A 39 0.04 -4.14 0.84
CA VAL A 39 -0.96 -4.46 -0.20
C VAL A 39 -0.45 -3.94 -1.53
N THR A 40 -0.25 -4.86 -2.48
CA THR A 40 0.37 -4.57 -3.78
C THR A 40 -0.64 -4.80 -4.92
N GLY A 41 -0.77 -3.84 -5.84
CA GLY A 41 -1.61 -4.00 -7.03
C GLY A 41 -1.13 -5.12 -7.96
N ARG A 42 -2.07 -5.84 -8.59
CA ARG A 42 -1.79 -7.08 -9.34
C ARG A 42 -1.11 -6.90 -10.71
N VAL A 43 -1.51 -5.96 -11.58
CA VAL A 43 -0.81 -5.61 -12.85
C VAL A 43 -1.27 -4.20 -13.28
N THR A 44 -0.44 -3.46 -14.03
CA THR A 44 -0.79 -2.18 -14.68
C THR A 44 -2.00 -2.30 -15.60
N GLY A 45 -3.07 -1.53 -15.35
CA GLY A 45 -4.14 -1.35 -16.34
C GLY A 45 -5.54 -1.08 -15.79
N ASP A 46 -5.86 -1.52 -14.57
CA ASP A 46 -7.16 -1.26 -13.94
C ASP A 46 -7.01 -1.16 -12.41
N ALA A 47 -8.10 -0.96 -11.66
CA ALA A 47 -8.12 -0.65 -10.23
C ALA A 47 -8.36 -1.88 -9.29
N PRO A 48 -7.40 -2.82 -9.11
CA PRO A 48 -7.50 -3.84 -8.07
C PRO A 48 -6.91 -3.39 -6.73
N ILE A 49 -6.08 -2.32 -6.68
CA ILE A 49 -5.41 -1.94 -5.43
C ILE A 49 -6.35 -1.25 -4.43
N LEU A 50 -7.27 -0.41 -4.90
CA LEU A 50 -8.15 0.34 -4.01
C LEU A 50 -9.22 -0.55 -3.36
N ASP A 51 -9.82 -1.45 -4.15
CA ASP A 51 -10.79 -2.42 -3.62
C ASP A 51 -10.14 -3.36 -2.60
N ASP A 52 -8.95 -3.88 -2.91
CA ASP A 52 -8.17 -4.69 -1.97
C ASP A 52 -7.82 -3.90 -0.70
N LEU A 53 -7.41 -2.64 -0.81
CA LEU A 53 -7.16 -1.78 0.36
C LEU A 53 -8.42 -1.54 1.19
N LYS A 54 -9.57 -1.28 0.55
CA LYS A 54 -10.87 -1.13 1.23
C LYS A 54 -11.23 -2.39 2.00
N ARG A 55 -11.12 -3.55 1.36
CA ARG A 55 -11.42 -4.86 1.95
C ARG A 55 -10.50 -5.19 3.11
N VAL A 56 -9.19 -4.92 2.97
CA VAL A 56 -8.22 -5.12 4.06
C VAL A 56 -8.48 -4.17 5.22
N ARG A 57 -8.73 -2.87 4.96
CA ARG A 57 -9.07 -1.89 6.02
C ARG A 57 -10.35 -2.26 6.74
N GLN A 58 -11.39 -2.69 6.02
CA GLN A 58 -12.64 -3.16 6.64
C GLN A 58 -12.43 -4.42 7.48
N ALA A 59 -11.63 -5.37 6.99
CA ALA A 59 -11.35 -6.62 7.69
C ALA A 59 -10.43 -6.43 8.91
N CYS A 60 -9.55 -5.43 8.88
CA CYS A 60 -8.55 -5.12 9.89
C CYS A 60 -8.49 -3.60 10.15
N PRO A 61 -9.49 -3.01 10.86
CA PRO A 61 -9.62 -1.56 11.01
C PRO A 61 -8.41 -0.86 11.62
N GLU A 62 -7.74 -1.51 12.57
CA GLU A 62 -6.58 -0.97 13.31
C GLU A 62 -5.23 -1.32 12.68
N ALA A 63 -5.22 -2.03 11.54
CA ALA A 63 -3.96 -2.45 10.95
C ALA A 63 -3.18 -1.27 10.37
N GLU A 64 -1.87 -1.30 10.53
CA GLU A 64 -0.96 -0.49 9.72
C GLU A 64 -0.93 -1.08 8.30
N ILE A 65 -1.38 -0.30 7.32
CA ILE A 65 -1.49 -0.72 5.92
C ILE A 65 -0.55 0.13 5.07
N VAL A 66 0.28 -0.53 4.27
CA VAL A 66 1.26 0.07 3.38
C VAL A 66 0.92 -0.29 1.94
N VAL A 67 0.85 0.71 1.07
CA VAL A 67 0.73 0.48 -0.38
C VAL A 67 2.09 0.01 -0.91
N GLY A 68 2.16 -1.21 -1.45
CA GLY A 68 3.42 -1.82 -1.89
C GLY A 68 3.90 -1.35 -3.26
N SER A 69 3.00 -0.94 -4.15
CA SER A 69 3.36 -0.30 -5.43
C SER A 69 2.16 0.38 -6.09
N GLY A 70 2.41 1.17 -7.15
CA GLY A 70 1.35 1.75 -7.97
C GLY A 70 0.88 3.13 -7.50
N THR A 71 1.50 3.71 -6.47
CA THR A 71 1.22 5.10 -6.06
C THR A 71 1.68 6.10 -7.12
N THR A 72 0.80 7.03 -7.44
CA THR A 72 0.99 8.13 -8.38
C THR A 72 0.41 9.43 -7.79
N PRO A 73 0.74 10.60 -8.35
CA PRO A 73 0.11 11.85 -7.94
C PRO A 73 -1.41 11.86 -8.07
N GLN A 74 -1.96 11.05 -8.98
CA GLN A 74 -3.39 11.01 -9.28
C GLN A 74 -4.17 10.19 -8.24
N ASN A 75 -3.58 9.15 -7.68
CA ASN A 75 -4.28 8.23 -6.76
C ASN A 75 -3.86 8.37 -5.29
N ILE A 76 -2.78 9.08 -4.97
CA ILE A 76 -2.24 9.14 -3.59
C ILE A 76 -3.27 9.59 -2.55
N LYS A 77 -4.13 10.57 -2.87
CA LYS A 77 -5.17 11.07 -1.94
C LYS A 77 -6.22 10.01 -1.64
N GLU A 78 -6.63 9.27 -2.66
CA GLU A 78 -7.61 8.20 -2.52
C GLU A 78 -7.04 6.99 -1.76
N LEU A 79 -5.80 6.59 -2.08
CA LEU A 79 -5.11 5.50 -1.40
C LEU A 79 -4.90 5.80 0.09
N ALA A 80 -4.59 7.04 0.44
CA ALA A 80 -4.38 7.44 1.83
C ALA A 80 -5.64 7.37 2.71
N GLY A 81 -6.84 7.32 2.11
CA GLY A 81 -8.07 7.06 2.86
C GLY A 81 -8.14 5.65 3.45
N TYR A 82 -7.28 4.73 3.00
CA TYR A 82 -7.28 3.32 3.42
C TYR A 82 -5.91 2.83 3.90
N ALA A 83 -4.82 3.53 3.56
CA ALA A 83 -3.45 3.14 3.88
C ALA A 83 -2.71 4.24 4.67
N ASN A 84 -1.81 3.79 5.55
CA ASN A 84 -0.98 4.63 6.41
C ASN A 84 0.31 5.10 5.71
N ALA A 85 0.82 4.29 4.79
CA ALA A 85 2.07 4.60 4.07
C ALA A 85 2.06 4.04 2.64
N ALA A 86 3.06 4.44 1.85
CA ALA A 86 3.25 3.97 0.49
C ALA A 86 4.73 3.79 0.13
N ILE A 87 5.04 2.72 -0.59
CA ILE A 87 6.36 2.44 -1.18
C ILE A 87 6.30 2.85 -2.65
N VAL A 88 7.15 3.83 -3.03
CA VAL A 88 7.15 4.39 -4.38
C VAL A 88 8.49 4.13 -5.07
N GLY A 89 8.45 3.29 -6.11
CA GLY A 89 9.63 2.91 -6.90
C GLY A 89 9.64 3.54 -8.28
N THR A 90 9.02 2.87 -9.26
CA THR A 90 9.07 3.22 -10.69
C THR A 90 8.71 4.67 -10.99
N TYR A 91 7.69 5.22 -10.31
CA TYR A 91 7.28 6.61 -10.52
C TYR A 91 8.45 7.59 -10.25
N PHE A 92 9.28 7.36 -9.25
CA PHE A 92 10.42 8.22 -8.94
C PHE A 92 11.53 8.20 -9.98
N LYS A 93 11.49 7.29 -10.96
CA LYS A 93 12.55 7.15 -11.96
C LYS A 93 12.22 7.87 -13.27
N THR A 94 13.23 8.44 -13.89
CA THR A 94 13.25 8.96 -15.28
C THR A 94 14.54 8.44 -15.90
N HIS A 95 14.46 7.62 -16.95
CA HIS A 95 15.62 6.91 -17.52
C HIS A 95 16.45 6.14 -16.47
N ASN A 96 15.77 5.38 -15.59
CA ASN A 96 16.35 4.61 -14.47
C ASN A 96 17.11 5.41 -13.41
N LYS A 97 17.14 6.73 -13.48
CA LYS A 97 17.68 7.62 -12.43
C LYS A 97 16.55 8.21 -11.62
N ILE A 98 16.75 8.41 -10.32
CA ILE A 98 15.79 9.11 -9.47
C ILE A 98 15.64 10.55 -9.97
N ASP A 99 14.40 10.98 -10.16
CA ASP A 99 14.01 12.32 -10.58
C ASP A 99 13.53 13.12 -9.35
N PRO A 100 14.33 14.08 -8.84
CA PRO A 100 13.96 14.84 -7.65
C PRO A 100 12.67 15.63 -7.81
N LYS A 101 12.26 16.00 -9.04
CA LYS A 101 10.99 16.70 -9.27
C LYS A 101 9.80 15.79 -8.98
N LYS A 102 9.88 14.53 -9.39
CA LYS A 102 8.84 13.52 -9.12
C LYS A 102 8.77 13.16 -7.64
N VAL A 103 9.91 13.06 -6.96
CA VAL A 103 9.96 12.87 -5.49
C VAL A 103 9.28 14.03 -4.77
N ARG A 104 9.68 15.28 -5.07
CA ARG A 104 9.05 16.47 -4.47
C ARG A 104 7.55 16.52 -4.71
N ARG A 105 7.09 16.12 -5.91
CA ARG A 105 5.65 16.09 -6.23
C ARG A 105 4.88 15.14 -5.32
N ILE A 106 5.36 13.92 -5.12
CA ILE A 106 4.72 12.95 -4.20
C ILE A 106 4.77 13.44 -2.76
N MET A 107 5.92 13.94 -2.30
CA MET A 107 6.07 14.41 -0.91
C MET A 107 5.15 15.61 -0.59
N SER A 108 4.92 16.51 -1.56
CA SER A 108 3.95 17.60 -1.41
C SER A 108 2.54 17.05 -1.18
N LEU A 109 2.11 16.11 -2.02
CA LEU A 109 0.77 15.51 -1.92
C LEU A 109 0.61 14.68 -0.64
N ALA A 110 1.65 13.97 -0.20
CA ALA A 110 1.64 13.24 1.06
C ALA A 110 1.44 14.17 2.27
N ARG A 111 2.12 15.33 2.28
CA ARG A 111 1.95 16.34 3.34
C ARG A 111 0.55 16.97 3.31
N GLU A 112 0.00 17.24 2.13
CA GLU A 112 -1.38 17.73 2.01
C GLU A 112 -2.39 16.76 2.62
N VAL A 113 -2.20 15.47 2.38
CA VAL A 113 -3.04 14.39 2.95
C VAL A 113 -2.90 14.31 4.46
N GLU A 114 -1.67 14.33 4.98
CA GLU A 114 -1.40 14.29 6.43
C GLU A 114 -2.03 15.48 7.17
N GLN A 115 -1.93 16.68 6.60
CA GLN A 115 -2.51 17.90 7.16
C GLN A 115 -4.04 17.94 7.04
N GLY A 116 -4.60 17.36 5.98
CA GLY A 116 -6.05 17.28 5.76
C GLY A 116 -6.76 16.23 6.62
N GLY A 117 -6.03 15.29 7.24
CA GLY A 117 -6.56 14.28 8.16
C GLY A 117 -6.61 14.71 9.63
N LEU A 118 -6.20 15.94 9.95
CA LEU A 118 -6.28 16.56 11.28
C LEU A 118 -7.58 17.37 11.49
N GLY A 119 -8.60 17.15 10.65
CA GLY A 119 -9.92 17.79 10.72
C GLY A 119 -11.00 16.86 11.26
#